data_AF-A0A1X1WJG9-F1
#
_entry.id   AF-A0A1X1WJG9-F1
#
_cell.length_a   1.000
_cell.length_b   1.000
_cell.length_c   1.000
_cell.angle_alpha   90.00
_cell.angle_beta   90.00
_cell.angle_gamma   90.00
#
_symmetry.space_group_name_H-M   'P 1'
#
loop_
_entity.id
_entity.type
_entity.pdbx_description
1 polymer ?
#
loop_
_entity_poly.entity_id
_entity_poly.type
_entity_poly.pdbx_seq_one_letter_code
_entity_poly.pdbx_strand_id
1 'polypeptide(L)'
;MWMVVSLSLLTTSFVVATPAKADEQSYLQPLSGRWASLSDQQLLTEGYRVCMLTKSTSSSNVVPIVQANLGGITAPAASAIVAAAVVHLDC
;
A
#
# COMPACT_ATOMS: atom_id res chain seq x y z
N MET A 1 -41.89 20.60 -20.31
CA MET A 1 -40.88 21.11 -19.37
C MET A 1 -40.44 19.95 -18.48
N TRP A 2 -39.30 19.31 -18.78
CA TRP A 2 -38.49 18.50 -17.84
C TRP A 2 -37.04 18.66 -18.30
N MET A 3 -36.23 19.28 -17.44
CA MET A 3 -34.81 19.54 -17.66
C MET A 3 -34.02 18.25 -17.44
N VAL A 4 -33.33 17.78 -18.48
CA VAL A 4 -32.26 16.79 -18.34
C VAL A 4 -31.04 17.49 -17.72
N VAL A 5 -30.78 17.20 -16.45
CA VAL A 5 -29.56 17.64 -15.75
C VAL A 5 -28.44 16.68 -16.13
N SER A 6 -27.66 17.03 -17.15
CA SER A 6 -26.44 16.32 -17.51
C SER A 6 -25.35 16.65 -16.49
N LEU A 7 -25.08 15.72 -15.57
CA LEU A 7 -24.02 15.83 -14.58
C LEU A 7 -22.70 15.36 -15.22
N SER A 8 -21.89 16.31 -15.73
CA SER A 8 -20.54 16.03 -16.19
C SER A 8 -19.64 15.74 -14.98
N LEU A 9 -19.29 14.47 -14.76
CA LEU A 9 -18.26 14.09 -13.80
C LEU A 9 -16.90 14.52 -14.38
N LEU A 10 -16.26 15.52 -13.78
CA LEU A 10 -14.85 15.80 -14.02
C LEU A 10 -14.04 14.62 -13.45
N THR A 11 -13.49 13.79 -14.33
CA THR A 11 -12.52 12.76 -13.97
C THR A 11 -11.17 13.43 -13.73
N THR A 12 -10.85 13.75 -12.47
CA THR A 12 -9.49 14.14 -12.07
C THR A 12 -8.58 12.93 -12.12
N SER A 13 -7.75 12.85 -13.16
CA SER A 13 -6.69 11.85 -13.28
C SER A 13 -5.57 12.19 -12.30
N PHE A 14 -5.48 11.45 -11.19
CA PHE A 14 -4.31 11.48 -10.32
C PHE A 14 -3.16 10.79 -11.05
N VAL A 15 -2.21 11.57 -11.60
CA VAL A 15 -0.96 11.02 -12.12
C VAL A 15 -0.13 10.58 -10.92
N VAL A 16 -0.25 9.31 -10.55
CA VAL A 16 0.68 8.65 -9.64
C VAL A 16 2.00 8.49 -10.40
N ALA A 17 3.03 9.22 -9.98
CA ALA A 17 4.38 8.99 -10.45
C ALA A 17 4.74 7.55 -10.09
N THR A 18 4.87 6.67 -11.10
CA THR A 18 5.30 5.29 -10.89
C THR A 18 6.69 5.33 -10.27
N PRO A 19 6.90 4.81 -9.04
CA PRO A 19 8.22 4.75 -8.46
C PRO A 19 9.08 3.88 -9.38
N ALA A 20 10.05 4.51 -10.03
CA ALA A 20 10.98 3.83 -10.92
C ALA A 20 11.73 2.79 -10.07
N LYS A 21 11.55 1.49 -10.42
CA LYS A 21 12.08 0.28 -9.76
C LYS A 21 11.32 -0.26 -8.53
N ALA A 22 10.06 0.12 -8.28
CA ALA A 22 9.23 -0.71 -7.40
C ALA A 22 8.89 -2.04 -8.09
N ASP A 23 9.37 -3.16 -7.55
CA ASP A 23 8.99 -4.50 -7.99
C ASP A 23 7.76 -4.95 -7.21
N GLU A 24 6.60 -4.39 -7.60
CA GLU A 24 5.31 -4.64 -6.97
C GLU A 24 4.93 -6.12 -6.97
N GLN A 25 5.31 -6.85 -8.03
CA GLN A 25 5.07 -8.28 -8.13
C GLN A 25 5.91 -9.08 -7.12
N SER A 26 7.20 -8.80 -6.98
CA SER A 26 8.05 -9.43 -5.96
C SER A 26 7.64 -9.03 -4.55
N TYR A 27 7.10 -7.82 -4.37
CA TYR A 27 6.48 -7.42 -3.11
C TYR A 27 5.21 -8.23 -2.81
N LEU A 28 4.31 -8.42 -3.78
CA LEU A 28 3.04 -9.11 -3.58
C LEU A 28 3.15 -10.63 -3.53
N GLN A 29 4.09 -11.24 -4.26
CA GLN A 29 4.24 -12.69 -4.37
C GLN A 29 4.36 -13.42 -3.00
N PRO A 30 5.17 -12.96 -2.03
CA PRO A 30 5.23 -13.58 -0.71
C PRO A 30 4.05 -13.23 0.22
N LEU A 31 3.27 -12.20 -0.10
CA LEU A 31 2.26 -11.61 0.79
C LEU A 31 0.82 -12.04 0.42
N SER A 32 0.49 -12.01 -0.87
CA SER A 32 -0.83 -12.36 -1.42
C SER A 32 -1.26 -13.79 -1.04
N GLY A 33 -0.36 -14.77 -1.16
CA GLY A 33 -0.63 -16.16 -0.78
C GLY A 33 -0.75 -16.41 0.73
N ARG A 34 -0.19 -15.52 1.57
CA ARG A 34 -0.21 -15.64 3.04
C ARG A 34 -1.38 -14.93 3.69
N TRP A 35 -1.92 -13.90 3.04
CA TRP A 35 -3.01 -13.07 3.58
C TRP A 35 -4.13 -12.91 2.56
N ALA A 36 -4.81 -14.01 2.25
CA ALA A 36 -5.94 -14.05 1.32
C ALA A 36 -7.10 -13.10 1.68
N SER A 37 -7.15 -12.61 2.92
CA SER A 37 -8.10 -11.61 3.39
C SER A 37 -7.73 -10.17 3.01
N LEU A 38 -6.51 -9.92 2.54
CA LEU A 38 -6.04 -8.62 2.07
C LEU A 38 -6.01 -8.59 0.55
N SER A 39 -6.52 -7.52 -0.03
CA SER A 39 -6.35 -7.26 -1.46
C SER A 39 -4.91 -6.86 -1.77
N ASP A 40 -4.39 -7.25 -2.93
CA ASP A 40 -3.12 -6.77 -3.48
C ASP A 40 -3.02 -5.24 -3.43
N GLN A 41 -4.12 -4.53 -3.70
CA GLN A 41 -4.14 -3.07 -3.65
C GLN A 41 -4.01 -2.53 -2.22
N GLN A 42 -4.55 -3.21 -1.21
CA GLN A 42 -4.33 -2.84 0.19
C GLN A 42 -2.87 -3.06 0.59
N LEU A 43 -2.29 -4.20 0.19
CA LEU A 43 -0.90 -4.50 0.45
C LEU A 43 0.03 -3.45 -0.20
N LEU A 44 -0.19 -3.09 -1.46
CA LEU A 44 0.61 -2.06 -2.14
C LEU A 44 0.44 -0.68 -1.51
N THR A 45 -0.79 -0.29 -1.20
CA THR A 45 -1.06 1.00 -0.53
C THR A 45 -0.30 1.08 0.80
N GLU A 46 -0.30 0.00 1.58
CA GLU A 46 0.43 -0.03 2.84
C GLU A 46 1.94 -0.08 2.64
N GLY A 47 2.44 -0.84 1.65
CA GLY A 47 3.85 -0.88 1.30
C GLY A 47 4.42 0.48 0.92
N TYR A 48 3.67 1.27 0.14
CA TYR A 48 4.07 2.64 -0.19
C TYR A 48 4.00 3.59 1.02
N ARG A 49 3.04 3.40 1.93
CA ARG A 49 3.04 4.13 3.21
C ARG A 49 4.28 3.80 4.04
N VAL A 50 4.66 2.53 4.11
CA VAL A 50 5.91 2.12 4.77
C VAL A 50 7.09 2.87 4.16
N CYS A 51 7.23 2.94 2.83
CA CYS A 51 8.31 3.71 2.21
C CYS A 51 8.32 5.17 2.65
N MET A 52 7.16 5.83 2.69
CA MET A 52 7.08 7.23 3.13
C MET A 52 7.47 7.39 4.60
N LEU A 53 7.05 6.48 5.48
CA LEU A 53 7.35 6.53 6.90
C LEU A 53 8.82 6.22 7.20
N THR A 54 9.42 5.29 6.46
CA THR A 54 10.80 4.83 6.68
C THR A 54 11.82 5.90 6.27
N LYS A 55 11.43 6.86 5.42
CA LYS A 55 12.24 8.06 5.11
C LYS A 55 12.47 8.99 6.30
N SER A 56 11.61 8.95 7.32
CA SER A 56 11.66 9.89 8.46
C SER A 56 11.74 9.18 9.81
N THR A 57 11.67 7.85 9.85
CA THR A 57 11.57 7.07 11.09
C THR A 57 12.06 5.64 10.88
N SER A 58 12.57 5.00 11.93
CA SER A 58 13.02 3.61 11.86
C SER A 58 11.86 2.62 11.68
N SER A 59 12.12 1.53 10.95
CA SER A 59 11.17 0.46 10.60
C SER A 59 10.43 -0.13 11.82
N SER A 60 11.08 -0.19 12.99
CA SER A 60 10.47 -0.69 14.23
C SER A 60 9.26 0.11 14.70
N ASN A 61 9.24 1.43 14.42
CA ASN A 61 8.11 2.30 14.75
C ASN A 61 6.99 2.22 13.70
N VAL A 62 7.26 1.62 12.53
CA VAL A 62 6.31 1.48 11.42
C VAL A 62 5.43 0.23 11.59
N VAL A 63 5.95 -0.83 12.21
CA VAL A 63 5.21 -2.08 12.49
C VAL A 63 3.84 -1.84 13.15
N PRO A 64 3.71 -1.10 14.28
CA PRO A 64 2.40 -0.88 14.90
C PRO A 64 1.44 -0.08 14.02
N ILE A 65 1.95 0.76 13.11
CA ILE A 65 1.15 1.53 12.15
C ILE A 65 0.55 0.58 11.10
N VAL A 66 1.35 -0.34 10.58
CA VAL A 66 0.91 -1.35 9.59
C VAL A 66 -0.14 -2.28 10.18
N GLN A 67 0.01 -2.68 11.45
CA GLN A 67 -1.01 -3.47 12.15
C GLN A 67 -2.34 -2.72 12.27
N ALA A 68 -2.28 -1.44 12.63
CA ALA A 68 -3.47 -0.60 12.77
C ALA A 68 -4.17 -0.36 11.43
N ASN A 69 -3.41 -0.15 10.34
CA ASN A 69 -3.96 0.11 9.01
C ASN A 69 -4.59 -1.13 8.38
N LEU A 70 -3.97 -2.30 8.53
CA LEU A 70 -4.44 -3.53 7.88
C LEU A 70 -5.45 -4.32 8.70
N GLY A 71 -5.64 -3.98 9.98
CA GLY A 71 -6.73 -4.49 10.82
C GLY A 71 -6.76 -6.02 10.94
N GLY A 72 -6.16 -6.57 11.99
CA GLY A 72 -6.24 -8.02 12.27
C GLY A 72 -5.06 -8.84 11.75
N ILE A 73 -3.94 -8.20 11.40
CA ILE A 73 -2.68 -8.90 11.13
C ILE A 73 -1.82 -9.01 12.39
N THR A 74 -1.04 -10.09 12.50
CA THR A 74 -0.12 -10.29 13.62
C THR A 74 1.12 -9.40 13.50
N ALA A 75 1.80 -9.14 14.62
CA ALA A 75 3.06 -8.37 14.63
C ALA A 75 4.13 -8.93 13.67
N PRO A 76 4.38 -10.25 13.63
CA PRO A 76 5.32 -10.82 12.66
C PRO A 76 4.86 -10.66 11.20
N ALA A 77 3.56 -10.64 10.94
CA ALA A 77 3.04 -10.35 9.60
C ALA A 77 3.31 -8.90 9.20
N ALA A 78 3.04 -7.94 10.09
CA ALA A 78 3.34 -6.53 9.87
C ALA A 78 4.83 -6.28 9.65
N SER A 79 5.71 -6.91 10.43
CA SER A 79 7.16 -6.80 10.22
C SER A 79 7.61 -7.38 8.87
N ALA A 80 6.98 -8.47 8.40
CA ALA A 80 7.27 -9.04 7.09
C ALA A 80 6.86 -8.10 5.96
N ILE A 81 5.72 -7.41 6.09
CA ILE A 81 5.26 -6.39 5.15
C ILE A 81 6.25 -5.22 5.10
N VAL A 82 6.68 -4.72 6.26
CA VAL A 82 7.66 -3.63 6.36
C VAL A 82 8.99 -4.02 5.70
N ALA A 83 9.50 -5.22 6.00
CA ALA A 83 10.74 -5.72 5.41
C ALA A 83 10.63 -5.89 3.89
N ALA A 84 9.52 -6.47 3.40
CA ALA A 84 9.29 -6.65 1.98
C ALA A 84 9.18 -5.30 1.24
N ALA A 85 8.55 -4.29 1.85
CA ALA A 85 8.45 -2.95 1.28
C ALA A 85 9.84 -2.33 1.09
N VAL A 86 10.69 -2.35 2.14
CA VAL A 86 12.07 -1.82 2.06
C VAL A 86 12.89 -2.54 0.98
N VAL A 87 12.73 -3.86 0.84
CA VAL A 87 13.53 -4.64 -0.12
C VAL A 87 13.04 -4.49 -1.57
N HIS A 88 11.72 -4.45 -1.79
CA HIS A 88 11.14 -4.60 -3.13
C HIS A 88 10.52 -3.32 -3.70
N LEU A 89 10.15 -2.34 -2.86
CA LEU A 89 9.52 -1.10 -3.29
C LEU A 89 10.51 0.09 -3.38
N ASP A 90 11.81 -0.18 -3.25
CA ASP A 90 12.90 0.80 -3.27
C ASP A 90 12.65 1.95 -2.27
N CYS A 91 12.29 1.55 -1.04
CA CYS A 91 12.44 2.40 0.13
C CYS A 91 13.87 2.25 0.67
#